data_AF-A0A960TEM9-F1
#
_entry.id   AF-A0A960TEM9-F1
#
_cell.length_a   1.000
_cell.length_b   1.000
_cell.length_c   1.000
_cell.angle_alpha   90.00
_cell.angle_beta   90.00
_cell.angle_gamma   90.00
#
_symmetry.space_group_name_H-M   'P 1'
#
loop_
_entity.id
_entity.type
_entity.pdbx_description
1 polymer ?
#
loop_
_entity_poly.entity_id
_entity_poly.type
_entity_poly.pdbx_seq_one_letter_code
_entity_poly.pdbx_strand_id
1 'polypeptide(L)'
;MKILFVTDIHDALKDLRVLLSSTDADLYLLCGDILYHAFYDEDKIYQFVCLQEEFYSEAKQQDRRIMPYDLATEMLRYPDRKGKDSEDWNLKAAEYRMLFHKAGKTMKEKYELIEELIEKYGNASCFVLPGNYDLDLRYTRLSHRDLHHKEVDLNGLKFAGYGGAPIATSGIPEKLAITYHESTEDGNLYSEPEEFFEQCRPDIRF
;
A
#
# COMPACT_ATOMS: atom_id res chain seq x y z
N MET A 1 -25.67 -10.15 13.48
CA MET A 1 -24.76 -9.92 12.35
C MET A 1 -23.38 -10.42 12.74
N LYS A 2 -22.80 -11.30 11.94
CA LYS A 2 -21.49 -11.92 12.15
C LYS A 2 -20.48 -11.27 11.23
N ILE A 3 -19.57 -10.49 11.81
CA ILE A 3 -18.47 -9.86 11.09
C ILE A 3 -17.23 -10.74 11.25
N LEU A 4 -16.55 -11.04 10.15
CA LEU A 4 -15.21 -11.63 10.15
C LEU A 4 -14.21 -10.53 9.80
N PHE A 5 -13.52 -10.04 10.83
CA PHE A 5 -12.44 -9.07 10.73
C PHE A 5 -11.10 -9.81 10.70
N VAL A 6 -10.34 -9.62 9.63
CA VAL A 6 -9.07 -10.31 9.37
C VAL A 6 -8.03 -9.26 9.06
N THR A 7 -6.88 -9.35 9.73
CA THR A 7 -5.75 -8.44 9.50
C THR A 7 -4.50 -9.17 9.03
N ASP A 8 -3.58 -8.40 8.44
CA ASP A 8 -2.22 -8.83 8.11
C ASP A 8 -2.18 -10.10 7.26
N ILE A 9 -2.90 -10.06 6.14
CA ILE A 9 -3.04 -11.21 5.23
C ILE A 9 -1.70 -11.61 4.64
N HIS A 10 -0.83 -10.65 4.31
CA HIS A 10 0.55 -10.89 3.90
C HIS A 10 0.70 -11.94 2.78
N ASP A 11 -0.03 -11.78 1.68
CA ASP A 11 -0.01 -12.72 0.54
C ASP A 11 -0.47 -14.17 0.89
N ALA A 12 -1.11 -14.42 2.05
CA ALA A 12 -1.58 -15.75 2.47
C ALA A 12 -2.83 -16.22 1.71
N LEU A 13 -2.76 -16.27 0.37
CA LEU A 13 -3.89 -16.57 -0.53
C LEU A 13 -4.55 -17.93 -0.26
N LYS A 14 -3.75 -18.92 0.17
CA LYS A 14 -4.27 -20.26 0.51
C LYS A 14 -5.16 -20.20 1.75
N ASP A 15 -4.72 -19.48 2.77
CA ASP A 15 -5.43 -19.35 4.03
C ASP A 15 -6.65 -18.44 3.86
N LEU A 16 -6.53 -17.36 3.08
CA LEU A 16 -7.66 -16.53 2.68
C LEU A 16 -8.74 -17.37 1.97
N ARG A 17 -8.36 -18.25 1.05
CA ARG A 17 -9.30 -19.16 0.39
C ARG A 17 -9.97 -20.10 1.39
N VAL A 18 -9.21 -20.69 2.32
CA VAL A 18 -9.76 -21.58 3.35
C VAL A 18 -10.75 -20.80 4.22
N LEU A 19 -10.38 -19.60 4.66
CA LEU A 19 -11.25 -18.73 5.45
C LEU A 19 -12.57 -18.43 4.73
N LEU A 20 -12.51 -17.95 3.49
CA LEU A 20 -13.70 -17.60 2.72
C LEU A 20 -14.61 -18.82 2.47
N SER A 21 -14.02 -19.99 2.18
CA SER A 21 -14.78 -21.19 1.85
C SER A 21 -15.29 -22.00 3.06
N SER A 22 -14.73 -21.80 4.25
CA SER A 22 -15.05 -22.60 5.45
C SER A 22 -15.79 -21.80 6.53
N THR A 23 -15.99 -20.51 6.32
CA THR A 23 -16.70 -19.64 7.26
C THR A 23 -18.01 -19.13 6.66
N ASP A 24 -18.93 -18.78 7.55
CA ASP A 24 -20.18 -18.10 7.23
C ASP A 24 -20.16 -16.74 7.90
N ALA A 25 -20.44 -15.68 7.16
CA ALA A 25 -20.35 -14.29 7.61
C ALA A 25 -21.51 -13.49 7.05
N ASP A 26 -21.89 -12.41 7.73
CA ASP A 26 -22.71 -11.36 7.12
C ASP A 26 -21.82 -10.29 6.47
N LEU A 27 -20.55 -10.19 6.89
CA LEU A 27 -19.56 -9.24 6.38
C LEU A 27 -18.14 -9.75 6.60
N TYR A 28 -17.30 -9.67 5.57
CA TYR A 28 -15.83 -9.79 5.66
C TYR A 28 -15.18 -8.41 5.62
N LEU A 29 -14.23 -8.20 6.52
CA LEU A 29 -13.37 -7.01 6.56
C LEU A 29 -11.92 -7.48 6.54
N LEU A 30 -11.24 -7.22 5.43
CA LEU A 30 -9.85 -7.64 5.18
C LEU A 30 -8.96 -6.39 5.26
N CYS A 31 -8.30 -6.18 6.39
CA CYS A 31 -7.73 -4.88 6.74
C CYS A 31 -6.26 -4.97 7.13
N GLY A 32 -5.42 -4.07 6.64
CA GLY A 32 -4.01 -4.04 6.98
C GLY A 32 -3.20 -5.10 6.22
N ASP A 33 -2.09 -4.64 5.68
CA ASP A 33 -1.05 -5.40 4.99
C ASP A 33 -1.56 -6.62 4.22
N ILE A 34 -2.40 -6.32 3.22
CA ILE A 34 -3.03 -7.33 2.37
C ILE A 34 -1.92 -8.09 1.62
N LEU A 35 -0.93 -7.35 1.11
CA LEU A 35 0.30 -7.91 0.53
C LEU A 35 1.46 -7.82 1.52
N TYR A 36 2.49 -8.66 1.30
CA TYR A 36 3.73 -8.62 2.08
C TYR A 36 4.93 -8.14 1.24
N HIS A 37 4.98 -8.52 -0.04
CA HIS A 37 6.09 -8.15 -0.91
C HIS A 37 5.62 -7.68 -2.29
N ALA A 38 6.35 -6.74 -2.88
CA ALA A 38 6.02 -6.23 -4.21
C ALA A 38 6.24 -7.25 -5.34
N PHE A 39 7.14 -8.22 -5.16
CA PHE A 39 7.48 -9.23 -6.15
C PHE A 39 7.21 -10.65 -5.64
N TYR A 40 7.17 -11.61 -6.56
CA TYR A 40 7.18 -13.05 -6.25
C TYR A 40 8.60 -13.63 -6.13
N ASP A 41 9.60 -12.88 -6.59
CA ASP A 41 10.99 -13.32 -6.75
C ASP A 41 11.84 -12.61 -5.69
N GLU A 42 12.48 -13.40 -4.82
CA GLU A 42 13.27 -12.90 -3.69
C GLU A 42 14.47 -12.05 -4.13
N ASP A 43 15.12 -12.41 -5.23
CA ASP A 43 16.26 -11.65 -5.75
C ASP A 43 15.80 -10.25 -6.20
N LYS A 44 14.62 -10.15 -6.81
CA LYS A 44 14.04 -8.84 -7.19
C LYS A 44 13.62 -8.01 -5.98
N ILE A 45 13.10 -8.65 -4.93
CA ILE A 45 12.79 -7.95 -3.67
C ILE A 45 14.08 -7.35 -3.11
N TYR A 46 15.11 -8.17 -2.97
CA TYR A 46 16.39 -7.74 -2.44
C TYR A 46 16.99 -6.60 -3.28
N GLN A 47 17.04 -6.77 -4.60
CA GLN A 47 17.58 -5.76 -5.50
C GLN A 47 16.82 -4.44 -5.43
N PHE A 48 15.48 -4.49 -5.38
CA PHE A 48 14.66 -3.29 -5.29
C PHE A 48 14.87 -2.56 -3.96
N VAL A 49 14.90 -3.29 -2.84
CA VAL A 49 15.19 -2.75 -1.51
C VAL A 49 16.56 -2.10 -1.47
N CYS A 50 17.61 -2.79 -1.91
CA CYS A 50 18.97 -2.25 -1.90
C CYS A 50 19.08 -0.94 -2.68
N LEU A 51 18.52 -0.90 -3.90
CA LEU A 51 18.52 0.33 -4.69
C LEU A 51 17.69 1.44 -4.01
N GLN A 52 16.53 1.11 -3.46
CA GLN A 52 15.69 2.09 -2.73
C GLN A 52 16.46 2.73 -1.58
N GLU A 53 17.14 1.93 -0.75
CA GLU A 53 17.95 2.39 0.38
C GLU A 53 19.19 3.19 -0.06
N GLU A 54 19.82 2.83 -1.18
CA GLU A 54 20.92 3.61 -1.77
C GLU A 54 20.44 5.01 -2.18
N PHE A 55 19.27 5.11 -2.83
CA PHE A 55 18.68 6.40 -3.20
C PHE A 55 18.26 7.22 -1.97
N TYR A 56 17.71 6.60 -0.92
CA TYR A 56 17.42 7.29 0.33
C TYR A 56 18.69 7.83 1.00
N SER A 57 19.74 7.00 1.05
CA SER A 57 21.04 7.38 1.61
C SER A 57 21.63 8.56 0.85
N GLU A 58 21.54 8.55 -0.47
CA GLU A 58 21.98 9.64 -1.33
C GLU A 58 21.18 10.93 -1.13
N ALA A 59 19.85 10.85 -1.07
CA ALA A 59 18.99 11.99 -0.80
C ALA A 59 19.36 12.65 0.54
N LYS A 60 19.59 11.83 1.57
CA LYS A 60 20.00 12.27 2.91
C LYS A 60 21.38 12.92 2.91
N GLN A 61 22.35 12.38 2.16
CA GLN A 61 23.68 12.99 2.01
C GLN A 61 23.62 14.39 1.37
N GLN A 62 22.63 14.63 0.50
CA GLN A 62 22.37 15.93 -0.10
C GLN A 62 21.49 16.86 0.78
N ASP A 63 21.09 16.43 1.97
CA ASP A 63 20.10 17.10 2.83
C ASP A 63 18.77 17.39 2.11
N ARG A 64 18.33 16.45 1.28
CA ARG A 64 17.10 16.57 0.48
C ARG A 64 16.04 15.60 0.99
N ARG A 65 14.85 16.13 1.26
CA ARG A 65 13.63 15.33 1.45
C ARG A 65 13.01 15.03 0.10
N ILE A 66 13.55 14.05 -0.61
CA ILE A 66 13.07 13.58 -1.92
C ILE A 66 12.93 12.06 -1.89
N MET A 67 11.84 11.55 -2.48
CA MET A 67 11.59 10.11 -2.61
C MET A 67 12.59 9.48 -3.60
N PRO A 68 13.02 8.22 -3.41
CA PRO A 68 13.91 7.51 -4.32
C PRO A 68 13.47 7.53 -5.78
N TYR A 69 12.16 7.39 -6.05
CA TYR A 69 11.63 7.44 -7.42
C TYR A 69 11.88 8.79 -8.09
N ASP A 70 11.72 9.87 -7.34
CA ASP A 70 11.92 11.22 -7.86
C ASP A 70 13.41 11.53 -8.03
N LEU A 71 14.25 11.08 -7.08
CA LEU A 71 15.71 11.21 -7.21
C LEU A 71 16.25 10.42 -8.41
N ALA A 72 15.85 9.16 -8.58
CA ALA A 72 16.22 8.36 -9.74
C ALA A 72 15.74 9.01 -11.05
N THR A 73 14.54 9.59 -11.04
CA THR A 73 14.01 10.34 -12.20
C THR A 73 14.84 11.58 -12.50
N GLU A 74 15.27 12.33 -11.48
CA GLU A 74 16.16 13.48 -11.65
C GLU A 74 17.53 13.09 -12.21
N MET A 75 18.13 11.98 -11.73
CA MET A 75 19.41 11.51 -12.22
C MET A 75 19.37 11.20 -13.72
N LEU A 76 18.33 10.50 -14.17
CA LEU A 76 18.16 10.19 -15.59
C LEU A 76 17.86 11.43 -16.46
N ARG A 77 17.27 12.48 -15.89
CA ARG A 77 17.06 13.76 -16.59
C ARG A 77 18.33 14.59 -16.69
N TYR A 78 19.21 14.49 -15.69
CA TYR A 78 20.46 15.22 -15.61
C TYR A 78 21.63 14.24 -15.43
N PRO A 79 22.01 13.52 -16.50
CA PRO A 79 22.90 12.36 -16.40
C PRO A 79 24.29 12.71 -15.89
N ASP A 80 24.78 13.95 -16.07
CA ASP A 80 26.13 14.36 -15.66
C ASP A 80 26.21 14.89 -14.21
N ARG A 81 25.09 14.86 -13.47
CA ARG A 81 24.97 15.48 -12.14
C ARG A 81 25.98 14.95 -11.11
N LYS A 82 26.41 13.70 -11.26
CA LYS A 82 27.31 13.01 -10.33
C LYS A 82 28.78 13.09 -10.73
N GLY A 83 29.12 13.88 -11.75
CA GLY A 83 30.50 14.01 -12.21
C GLY A 83 31.07 12.65 -12.63
N LYS A 84 32.11 12.19 -11.95
CA LYS A 84 32.80 10.93 -12.28
C LYS A 84 31.95 9.67 -12.04
N ASP A 85 31.01 9.73 -11.10
CA ASP A 85 30.18 8.57 -10.72
C ASP A 85 28.86 8.51 -11.52
N SER A 86 28.70 9.40 -12.51
CA SER A 86 27.47 9.56 -13.29
C SER A 86 27.02 8.27 -13.98
N GLU A 87 27.95 7.50 -14.55
CA GLU A 87 27.61 6.28 -15.27
C GLU A 87 26.96 5.23 -14.34
N ASP A 88 27.57 4.95 -13.18
CA ASP A 88 27.04 4.00 -12.19
C ASP A 88 25.67 4.43 -11.67
N TRP A 89 25.55 5.70 -11.26
CA TRP A 89 24.29 6.23 -10.74
C TRP A 89 23.16 6.24 -11.77
N ASN A 90 23.47 6.51 -13.05
CA ASN A 90 22.47 6.46 -14.12
C ASN A 90 21.98 5.03 -14.37
N LEU A 91 22.87 4.04 -14.32
CA LEU A 91 22.51 2.63 -14.43
C LEU A 91 21.59 2.21 -13.28
N LYS A 92 21.98 2.54 -12.03
CA LYS A 92 21.15 2.29 -10.83
C LYS A 92 19.80 2.97 -10.92
N ALA A 93 19.75 4.21 -11.41
CA ALA A 93 18.50 4.96 -11.54
C ALA A 93 17.57 4.36 -12.60
N ALA A 94 18.13 3.91 -13.73
CA ALA A 94 17.37 3.22 -14.77
C ALA A 94 16.80 1.89 -14.24
N GLU A 95 17.63 1.11 -13.55
CA GLU A 95 17.25 -0.17 -12.98
C GLU A 95 16.18 -0.01 -11.89
N TYR A 96 16.39 0.91 -10.95
CA TYR A 96 15.41 1.19 -9.89
C TYR A 96 14.06 1.61 -10.46
N ARG A 97 14.01 2.49 -11.46
CA ARG A 97 12.73 2.88 -12.08
C ARG A 97 12.06 1.73 -12.81
N MET A 98 12.83 0.88 -13.50
CA MET A 98 12.30 -0.33 -14.12
C MET A 98 11.68 -1.26 -13.07
N LEU A 99 12.40 -1.53 -11.97
CA LEU A 99 11.92 -2.35 -10.87
C LEU A 99 10.70 -1.72 -10.19
N PHE A 100 10.68 -0.41 -9.97
CA PHE A 100 9.54 0.32 -9.41
C PHE A 100 8.26 0.10 -10.22
N HIS A 101 8.33 0.27 -11.54
CA HIS A 101 7.18 0.05 -12.41
C HIS A 101 6.74 -1.43 -12.43
N LYS A 102 7.71 -2.34 -12.37
CA LYS A 102 7.44 -3.78 -12.31
C LYS A 102 6.79 -4.17 -10.98
N ALA A 103 7.26 -3.64 -9.85
CA ALA A 103 6.67 -3.79 -8.52
C ALA A 103 5.19 -3.37 -8.54
N GLY A 104 4.91 -2.16 -9.02
CA GLY A 104 3.53 -1.67 -9.11
C GLY A 104 2.62 -2.55 -9.99
N LYS A 105 3.15 -3.09 -11.09
CA LYS A 105 2.41 -4.04 -11.94
C LYS A 105 2.16 -5.37 -11.21
N THR A 106 3.18 -5.96 -10.61
CA THR A 106 3.06 -7.25 -9.91
C THR A 106 2.14 -7.17 -8.70
N MET A 107 2.16 -6.09 -7.93
CA MET A 107 1.21 -5.88 -6.84
C MET A 107 -0.23 -5.79 -7.34
N LYS A 108 -0.48 -5.11 -8.47
CA LYS A 108 -1.82 -5.06 -9.09
C LYS A 108 -2.32 -6.44 -9.52
N GLU A 109 -1.44 -7.27 -10.08
CA GLU A 109 -1.74 -8.67 -10.41
C GLU A 109 -2.09 -9.47 -9.14
N LYS A 110 -1.37 -9.27 -8.03
CA LYS A 110 -1.70 -9.90 -6.75
C LYS A 110 -3.07 -9.48 -6.22
N TYR A 111 -3.41 -8.20 -6.29
CA TYR A 111 -4.74 -7.71 -5.90
C TYR A 111 -5.86 -8.28 -6.76
N GLU A 112 -5.60 -8.53 -8.05
CA GLU A 112 -6.55 -9.21 -8.94
C GLU A 112 -6.81 -10.65 -8.50
N LEU A 113 -5.77 -11.41 -8.13
CA LEU A 113 -5.94 -12.75 -7.58
C LEU A 113 -6.75 -12.76 -6.28
N ILE A 114 -6.55 -11.77 -5.42
CA ILE A 114 -7.32 -11.63 -4.17
C ILE A 114 -8.79 -11.35 -4.48
N GLU A 115 -9.06 -10.46 -5.44
CA GLU A 115 -10.43 -10.21 -5.89
C GLU A 115 -11.10 -11.49 -6.39
N GLU A 116 -10.42 -12.25 -7.25
CA GLU A 116 -10.94 -13.51 -7.78
C GLU A 116 -11.25 -14.53 -6.67
N LEU A 117 -10.44 -14.58 -5.62
CA LEU A 117 -10.71 -15.43 -4.45
C LEU A 117 -11.96 -14.97 -3.70
N ILE A 118 -12.13 -13.67 -3.49
CA ILE A 118 -13.30 -13.10 -2.84
C ILE A 118 -14.57 -13.38 -3.66
N GLU A 119 -14.55 -13.11 -4.97
CA GLU A 119 -15.69 -13.36 -5.86
C GLU A 119 -16.08 -14.84 -5.92
N LYS A 120 -15.08 -15.74 -5.88
CA LYS A 120 -15.31 -17.18 -6.05
C LYS A 120 -15.71 -17.89 -4.76
N TYR A 121 -15.16 -17.48 -3.62
CA TYR A 121 -15.30 -18.21 -2.36
C TYR A 121 -16.04 -17.43 -1.27
N GLY A 122 -16.17 -16.10 -1.38
CA GLY A 122 -16.92 -15.30 -0.43
C GLY A 122 -18.43 -15.56 -0.52
N ASN A 123 -19.09 -15.64 0.63
CA ASN A 123 -20.55 -15.80 0.75
C ASN A 123 -21.27 -14.52 1.22
N ALA A 124 -20.54 -13.42 1.40
CA ALA A 124 -21.07 -12.16 1.91
C ALA A 124 -20.35 -10.95 1.31
N SER A 125 -20.83 -9.75 1.65
CA SER A 125 -20.11 -8.51 1.35
C SER A 125 -18.71 -8.55 1.94
N CYS A 126 -17.74 -8.02 1.20
CA CYS A 126 -16.34 -7.98 1.59
C CYS A 126 -15.78 -6.59 1.29
N PHE A 127 -15.28 -5.93 2.32
CA PHE A 127 -14.52 -4.68 2.18
C PHE A 127 -13.07 -4.90 2.58
N VAL A 128 -12.21 -4.07 2.00
CA VAL A 128 -10.78 -4.12 2.24
C VAL A 128 -10.27 -2.77 2.73
N LEU A 129 -9.23 -2.78 3.55
CA LEU A 129 -8.57 -1.57 4.02
C LEU A 129 -7.05 -1.73 3.84
N PRO A 130 -6.37 -0.85 3.07
CA PRO A 130 -4.94 -0.99 2.84
C PRO A 130 -4.12 -0.70 4.11
N GLY A 131 -3.00 -1.42 4.29
CA GLY A 131 -1.96 -1.10 5.26
C GLY A 131 -0.76 -0.35 4.66
N ASN A 132 0.39 -0.38 5.34
CA ASN A 132 1.63 0.26 4.89
C ASN A 132 2.38 -0.54 3.83
N TYR A 133 2.04 -1.81 3.65
CA TYR A 133 2.57 -2.61 2.55
C TYR A 133 1.76 -2.47 1.26
N ASP A 134 0.59 -1.81 1.34
CA ASP A 134 -0.37 -1.80 0.25
C ASP A 134 -0.27 -0.56 -0.63
N LEU A 135 -0.63 -0.76 -1.91
CA LEU A 135 -0.86 0.33 -2.82
C LEU A 135 -2.15 1.07 -2.46
N ASP A 136 -2.28 2.28 -2.98
CA ASP A 136 -3.57 2.94 -3.08
C ASP A 136 -4.55 2.09 -3.92
N LEU A 137 -5.51 1.48 -3.23
CA LEU A 137 -6.44 0.51 -3.80
C LEU A 137 -7.39 1.13 -4.82
N ARG A 138 -7.55 2.46 -4.86
CA ARG A 138 -8.34 3.18 -5.88
C ARG A 138 -7.88 2.86 -7.30
N TYR A 139 -6.62 2.48 -7.46
CA TYR A 139 -6.00 2.14 -8.76
C TYR A 139 -5.78 0.64 -8.98
N THR A 140 -6.48 -0.21 -8.21
CA THR A 140 -6.37 -1.67 -8.26
C THR A 140 -7.74 -2.32 -8.51
N ARG A 141 -7.75 -3.65 -8.69
CA ARG A 141 -8.99 -4.42 -8.87
C ARG A 141 -9.88 -4.40 -7.63
N LEU A 142 -9.30 -4.15 -6.45
CA LEU A 142 -10.01 -4.03 -5.17
C LEU A 142 -10.66 -2.66 -4.93
N SER A 143 -10.53 -1.69 -5.84
CA SER A 143 -11.05 -0.31 -5.72
C SER A 143 -12.52 -0.19 -5.29
N HIS A 144 -13.36 -1.14 -5.70
CA HIS A 144 -14.79 -1.16 -5.37
C HIS A 144 -15.09 -1.75 -3.98
N ARG A 145 -14.12 -2.42 -3.36
CA ARG A 145 -14.17 -2.97 -1.99
C ARG A 145 -13.41 -2.11 -0.99
N ASP A 146 -12.53 -1.24 -1.48
CA ASP A 146 -11.71 -0.34 -0.69
C ASP A 146 -12.59 0.54 0.21
N LEU A 147 -12.33 0.51 1.51
CA LEU A 147 -13.04 1.26 2.55
C LEU A 147 -12.25 2.50 3.01
N HIS A 148 -11.02 2.74 2.51
CA HIS A 148 -10.24 3.91 2.92
C HIS A 148 -10.97 5.21 2.55
N HIS A 149 -11.18 6.06 3.56
CA HIS A 149 -11.87 7.34 3.47
C HIS A 149 -13.30 7.21 2.91
N LYS A 150 -14.00 6.13 3.30
CA LYS A 150 -15.38 5.84 2.88
C LYS A 150 -16.22 5.33 4.04
N GLU A 151 -17.53 5.55 3.94
CA GLU A 151 -18.54 4.98 4.81
C GLU A 151 -19.46 4.02 4.04
N VAL A 152 -19.95 2.98 4.72
CA VAL A 152 -20.93 2.04 4.17
C VAL A 152 -21.98 1.71 5.23
N ASP A 153 -23.24 1.66 4.83
CA ASP A 153 -24.35 1.22 5.68
C ASP A 153 -24.68 -0.25 5.41
N LEU A 154 -24.63 -1.07 6.45
CA LEU A 154 -24.93 -2.50 6.39
C LEU A 154 -25.84 -2.89 7.55
N ASN A 155 -27.03 -3.37 7.23
CA ASN A 155 -28.04 -3.78 8.22
C ASN A 155 -28.36 -2.71 9.26
N GLY A 156 -28.33 -1.44 8.87
CA GLY A 156 -28.60 -0.30 9.74
C GLY A 156 -27.45 0.10 10.66
N LEU A 157 -26.25 -0.45 10.45
CA LEU A 157 -25.00 -0.03 11.09
C LEU A 157 -24.12 0.68 10.08
N LYS A 158 -23.60 1.84 10.46
CA LYS A 158 -22.64 2.61 9.67
C LYS A 158 -21.21 2.19 10.00
N PHE A 159 -20.50 1.76 8.97
CA PHE A 159 -19.09 1.41 9.00
C PHE A 159 -18.29 2.49 8.31
N ALA A 160 -17.11 2.83 8.83
CA ALA A 160 -16.17 3.65 8.09
C ALA A 160 -14.73 3.16 8.32
N GLY A 161 -13.89 3.34 7.31
CA GLY A 161 -12.50 2.90 7.35
C GLY A 161 -11.53 3.99 6.95
N TYR A 162 -10.34 3.99 7.55
CA TYR A 162 -9.23 4.82 7.13
C TYR A 162 -7.93 4.01 7.11
N GLY A 163 -7.50 3.59 5.93
CA GLY A 163 -6.30 2.78 5.73
C GLY A 163 -5.01 3.60 5.53
N GLY A 164 -3.89 2.88 5.46
CA GLY A 164 -2.54 3.43 5.37
C GLY A 164 -1.82 3.54 6.70
N ALA A 165 -0.56 3.96 6.67
CA ALA A 165 0.20 4.25 7.88
C ALA A 165 1.17 5.44 7.66
N PRO A 166 1.59 6.12 8.73
CA PRO A 166 2.50 7.28 8.64
C PRO A 166 3.96 6.89 8.32
N ILE A 167 4.22 5.63 7.99
CA ILE A 167 5.56 5.10 7.71
C ILE A 167 5.65 4.58 6.27
N ALA A 168 6.78 4.83 5.62
CA ALA A 168 7.12 4.21 4.36
C ALA A 168 7.73 2.83 4.60
N THR A 169 7.31 1.85 3.82
CA THR A 169 7.80 0.47 3.90
C THR A 169 8.83 0.21 2.81
N SER A 170 10.05 -0.17 3.20
CA SER A 170 11.09 -0.54 2.23
C SER A 170 10.66 -1.75 1.41
N GLY A 171 10.96 -1.74 0.12
CA GLY A 171 10.54 -2.76 -0.83
C GLY A 171 9.14 -2.55 -1.43
N ILE A 172 8.42 -1.52 -0.99
CA ILE A 172 7.14 -1.09 -1.58
C ILE A 172 7.37 0.17 -2.42
N PRO A 173 6.75 0.28 -3.62
CA PRO A 173 6.83 1.48 -4.43
C PRO A 173 6.04 2.62 -3.77
N GLU A 174 6.67 3.31 -2.82
CA GLU A 174 6.07 4.31 -1.91
C GLU A 174 5.22 5.40 -2.59
N LYS A 175 5.55 5.81 -3.81
CA LYS A 175 4.78 6.81 -4.56
C LYS A 175 3.42 6.28 -5.06
N LEU A 176 3.23 4.97 -5.02
CA LEU A 176 1.98 4.28 -5.33
C LEU A 176 1.25 3.79 -4.07
N ALA A 177 1.88 3.91 -2.90
CA ALA A 177 1.29 3.53 -1.63
C ALA A 177 0.21 4.53 -1.21
N ILE A 178 -0.73 4.08 -0.39
CA ILE A 178 -1.71 4.97 0.21
C ILE A 178 -1.01 5.95 1.15
N THR A 179 -1.39 7.22 1.10
CA THR A 179 -0.82 8.25 1.99
C THR A 179 -1.66 8.36 3.25
N TYR A 180 -1.00 8.31 4.41
CA TYR A 180 -1.63 8.56 5.69
C TYR A 180 -1.40 10.02 6.09
N HIS A 181 -2.49 10.78 6.21
CA HIS A 181 -2.42 12.21 6.46
C HIS A 181 -2.48 12.54 7.95
N GLU A 182 -1.35 12.31 8.62
CA GLU A 182 -1.13 12.73 10.00
C GLU A 182 0.20 13.46 10.14
N SER A 183 0.18 14.64 10.73
CA SER A 183 1.35 15.49 10.90
C SER A 183 1.26 16.27 12.21
N THR A 184 2.42 16.66 12.75
CA THR A 184 2.47 17.66 13.82
C THR A 184 2.78 19.01 13.18
N GLU A 185 1.83 19.92 13.18
CA GLU A 185 1.96 21.28 12.67
C GLU A 185 1.90 22.26 13.84
N ASP A 186 2.96 23.05 14.02
CA ASP A 186 3.07 24.08 15.07
C ASP A 186 2.77 23.59 16.51
N GLY A 187 3.10 22.32 16.79
CA GLY A 187 2.87 21.69 18.10
C GLY A 187 1.46 21.12 18.29
N ASN A 188 0.57 21.25 17.30
CA ASN A 188 -0.74 20.61 17.28
C ASN A 188 -0.70 19.38 16.36
N LEU A 189 -1.39 18.32 16.77
CA LEU A 189 -1.58 17.14 15.94
C LEU A 189 -2.70 17.44 14.93
N TYR A 190 -2.37 17.35 13.64
CA TYR A 190 -3.34 17.25 12.57
C TYR A 190 -3.51 15.77 12.21
N SER A 191 -4.74 15.27 12.21
CA SER A 191 -5.07 13.89 11.84
C SER A 191 -6.31 13.88 10.96
N GLU A 192 -6.12 13.72 9.64
CA GLU A 192 -7.22 13.47 8.70
C GLU A 192 -8.08 12.25 9.09
N PRO A 193 -7.50 11.13 9.60
CA PRO A 193 -8.31 10.03 10.14
C PRO A 193 -9.26 10.48 11.26
N GLU A 194 -8.78 11.29 12.21
CA GLU A 194 -9.60 11.81 13.31
C GLU A 194 -10.73 12.69 12.78
N GLU A 195 -10.41 13.67 11.92
CA GLU A 195 -11.39 14.55 11.29
C GLU A 195 -12.45 13.76 10.50
N PHE A 196 -12.02 12.75 9.74
CA PHE A 196 -12.90 11.88 8.97
C PHE A 196 -13.91 11.15 9.88
N PHE A 197 -13.44 10.54 10.98
CA PHE A 197 -14.32 9.82 11.90
C PHE A 197 -15.23 10.74 12.72
N GLU A 198 -14.80 11.96 13.04
CA GLU A 198 -15.64 12.97 13.69
C GLU A 198 -16.78 13.47 12.80
N GLN A 199 -16.52 13.61 11.49
CA GLN A 199 -17.50 14.02 10.50
C GLN A 199 -18.50 12.90 10.18
N CYS A 200 -18.00 11.70 9.92
CA CYS A 200 -18.81 10.54 9.51
C CYS A 200 -19.67 9.97 10.66
N ARG A 201 -19.13 10.00 11.89
CA ARG A 201 -19.72 9.43 13.11
C ARG A 201 -20.22 7.99 12.89
N PRO A 202 -19.36 7.06 12.46
CA PRO A 202 -19.76 5.68 12.24
C PRO A 202 -20.04 4.97 13.57
N ASP A 203 -20.90 3.95 13.50
CA ASP A 203 -21.10 3.03 14.62
C ASP A 203 -19.88 2.14 14.84
N ILE A 204 -19.16 1.81 13.75
CA ILE A 204 -17.96 0.96 13.77
C ILE A 204 -16.86 1.57 12.90
N ARG A 205 -15.65 1.72 13.47
CA ARG A 205 -14.46 2.34 12.86
C ARG A 205 -13.38 1.30 12.61
N PHE A 206 -12.68 1.42 11.48
CA PHE A 206 -11.57 0.55 11.06
C PHE A 206 -10.38 1.35 10.57
#